data_AF-A6FYC3-F1
#
_entry.id   AF-A6FYC3-F1
#
_cell.length_a   1.000
_cell.length_b   1.000
_cell.length_c   1.000
_cell.angle_alpha   90.00
_cell.angle_beta   90.00
_cell.angle_gamma   90.00
#
_symmetry.space_group_name_H-M   'P 1'
#
loop_
_entity.id
_entity.type
_entity.pdbx_description
1 polymer ?
#
loop_
_entity_poly.entity_id
_entity_poly.type
_entity_poly.pdbx_seq_one_letter_code
_entity_poly.pdbx_strand_id
1 'polypeptide(L)'
;MRRPLPWTRLAPALLALALTSACMENGNDYYAEGLRLLGEAERGACDLGFDAASGQAVINASRISTCLEKTKEGLAQLEKAKELGVDHRESNELLEKTRAEVAQMESMLKMVSRMENTQHLD
;
A
#
# COMPACT_ATOMS: atom_id res chain seq x y z
N MET A 1 53.81 -34.49 23.59
CA MET A 1 53.25 -34.57 22.22
C MET A 1 51.87 -33.90 22.23
N ARG A 2 51.70 -32.77 21.54
CA ARG A 2 50.45 -31.95 21.54
C ARG A 2 49.53 -32.43 20.41
N ARG A 3 48.29 -32.79 20.72
CA ARG A 3 47.26 -33.14 19.72
C ARG A 3 46.65 -31.85 19.15
N PRO A 4 46.54 -31.66 17.82
CA PRO A 4 45.87 -30.51 17.25
C PRO A 4 44.34 -30.65 17.40
N LEU A 5 43.68 -29.58 17.83
CA LEU A 5 42.23 -29.47 17.94
C LEU A 5 41.56 -29.44 16.54
N PRO A 6 40.36 -30.04 16.38
CA PRO A 6 39.67 -30.19 15.10
C PRO A 6 38.91 -28.92 14.69
N TRP A 7 39.56 -27.75 14.70
CA TRP A 7 38.90 -26.48 14.32
C TRP A 7 38.72 -26.29 12.80
N THR A 8 39.33 -27.13 11.97
CA THR A 8 39.29 -27.00 10.50
C THR A 8 37.99 -27.48 9.85
N ARG A 9 37.07 -28.10 10.60
CA ARG A 9 35.80 -28.64 10.06
C ARG A 9 34.57 -27.76 10.25
N LEU A 10 34.66 -26.67 11.03
CA LEU A 10 33.52 -25.79 11.33
C LEU A 10 33.47 -24.52 10.47
N ALA A 11 34.58 -24.15 9.83
CA ALA A 11 34.69 -22.95 8.99
C ALA A 11 33.77 -22.93 7.75
N PRO A 12 33.58 -24.04 6.98
CA PRO A 12 32.77 -23.96 5.75
C PRO A 12 31.27 -23.87 6.01
N ALA A 13 30.78 -24.26 7.19
CA ALA A 13 29.35 -24.20 7.53
C ALA A 13 28.90 -22.77 7.91
N LEU A 14 29.78 -21.96 8.50
CA LEU A 14 29.48 -20.56 8.85
C LEU A 14 29.45 -19.64 7.62
N LEU A 15 30.24 -19.94 6.59
CA LEU A 15 30.26 -19.15 5.35
C LEU A 15 28.99 -19.34 4.49
N ALA A 16 28.36 -20.51 4.58
CA ALA A 16 27.13 -20.81 3.83
C ALA A 16 25.88 -20.12 4.39
N LEU A 17 25.82 -19.85 5.71
CA LEU A 17 24.71 -19.11 6.33
C LEU A 17 24.75 -17.60 6.03
N ALA A 18 25.92 -17.04 5.71
CA ALA A 18 26.07 -15.61 5.42
C ALA A 18 25.59 -15.21 4.01
N LEU A 19 25.44 -16.17 3.09
CA LEU A 19 25.03 -15.91 1.71
C LEU A 19 23.50 -15.87 1.53
N THR A 20 22.72 -16.39 2.49
CA THR A 20 21.25 -16.40 2.38
C THR A 20 20.59 -15.12 2.89
N SER A 21 21.33 -14.20 3.49
CA SER A 21 20.78 -12.93 4.03
C SER A 21 20.86 -11.75 3.04
N ALA A 22 21.28 -11.98 1.79
CA ALA A 22 21.57 -10.89 0.84
C ALA A 22 20.45 -10.57 -0.16
N CYS A 23 19.33 -11.28 -0.16
CA CYS A 23 18.09 -10.77 -0.77
C CYS A 23 17.46 -9.76 0.19
N MET A 24 18.12 -8.63 0.39
CA MET A 24 17.61 -7.54 1.22
C MET A 24 16.53 -6.83 0.40
N GLU A 25 15.26 -7.03 0.77
CA GLU A 25 14.13 -6.27 0.23
C GLU A 25 14.44 -4.78 0.37
N ASN A 26 14.38 -4.04 -0.74
CA ASN A 26 14.69 -2.62 -0.79
C ASN A 26 13.42 -1.81 -0.53
N GLY A 27 13.34 -1.12 0.60
CA GLY A 27 12.19 -0.27 0.93
C GLY A 27 11.88 0.80 -0.12
N ASN A 28 12.87 1.25 -0.89
CA ASN A 28 12.65 2.23 -1.95
C ASN A 28 11.83 1.67 -3.12
N ASP A 29 11.89 0.36 -3.38
CA ASP A 29 11.08 -0.28 -4.41
C ASP A 29 9.60 -0.30 -3.99
N TYR A 30 9.34 -0.60 -2.71
CA TYR A 30 8.00 -0.49 -2.12
C TYR A 30 7.48 0.95 -2.11
N TYR A 31 8.34 1.93 -1.84
CA TYR A 31 7.96 3.34 -1.91
C TYR A 31 7.56 3.74 -3.34
N ALA A 32 8.37 3.40 -4.34
CA ALA A 32 8.09 3.68 -5.74
C ALA A 32 6.81 2.98 -6.23
N GLU A 33 6.60 1.73 -5.82
CA GLU A 33 5.39 0.97 -6.13
C GLU A 33 4.15 1.57 -5.48
N GLY A 34 4.25 2.02 -4.22
CA GLY A 34 3.19 2.77 -3.55
C GLY A 34 2.80 4.03 -4.32
N LEU A 35 3.78 4.83 -4.74
CA LEU A 35 3.53 6.02 -5.58
C LEU A 35 2.85 5.67 -6.91
N ARG A 36 3.28 4.59 -7.56
CA ARG A 36 2.71 4.12 -8.82
C ARG A 36 1.23 3.77 -8.65
N LEU A 37 0.90 2.96 -7.64
CA LEU A 37 -0.47 2.54 -7.34
C LEU A 37 -1.38 3.73 -6.98
N LEU A 38 -0.89 4.66 -6.16
CA LEU A 38 -1.64 5.87 -5.81
C LEU A 38 -1.93 6.72 -7.06
N GLY A 39 -0.93 6.92 -7.92
CA GLY A 39 -1.12 7.67 -9.16
C GLY A 39 -2.08 6.99 -10.14
N GLU A 40 -2.13 5.66 -10.17
CA GLU A 40 -3.11 4.90 -10.97
C GLU A 40 -4.52 4.98 -10.40
N ALA A 41 -4.66 4.99 -9.06
CA ALA A 41 -5.93 5.22 -8.40
C ALA A 41 -6.50 6.60 -8.77
N GLU A 42 -5.68 7.65 -8.62
CA GLU A 42 -6.08 9.04 -8.92
C GLU A 42 -6.46 9.25 -10.39
N ARG A 43 -5.73 8.64 -11.33
CA ARG A 43 -5.97 8.79 -12.78
C ARG A 43 -7.17 7.99 -13.30
N GLY A 44 -7.76 7.11 -12.51
CA GLY A 44 -8.80 6.20 -13.00
C GLY A 44 -9.88 5.88 -11.98
N ALA A 45 -9.53 5.15 -10.93
CA ALA A 45 -10.51 4.62 -9.97
C ALA A 45 -11.22 5.73 -9.18
N CYS A 46 -10.51 6.82 -8.90
CA CYS A 46 -10.99 7.96 -8.11
C CYS A 46 -11.62 9.07 -8.95
N ASP A 47 -11.72 8.90 -10.27
CA ASP A 47 -12.39 9.88 -11.12
C ASP A 47 -13.91 9.85 -10.89
N LEU A 48 -14.54 11.03 -10.94
CA LEU A 48 -15.98 11.16 -10.77
C LEU A 48 -16.67 10.61 -12.03
N GLY A 49 -17.45 9.54 -11.86
CA GLY A 49 -18.18 8.94 -12.97
C GLY A 49 -19.14 9.95 -13.60
N PHE A 50 -19.13 10.09 -14.92
CA PHE A 50 -20.13 10.91 -15.63
C PHE A 50 -21.37 10.07 -15.93
N ASP A 51 -22.53 10.52 -15.48
CA ASP A 51 -23.81 9.92 -15.89
C ASP A 51 -24.38 10.69 -17.08
N ALA A 52 -24.43 10.03 -18.23
CA ALA A 52 -24.96 10.60 -19.46
C ALA A 52 -26.48 10.85 -19.40
N ALA A 53 -27.23 10.16 -18.53
CA ALA A 53 -28.67 10.34 -18.40
C ALA A 53 -29.02 11.63 -17.63
N SER A 54 -28.26 11.95 -16.59
CA SER A 54 -28.43 13.18 -15.80
C SER A 54 -27.52 14.33 -16.24
N GLY A 55 -26.55 14.08 -17.12
CA GLY A 55 -25.62 15.09 -17.65
C GLY A 55 -24.66 15.65 -16.60
N GLN A 56 -24.46 14.94 -15.49
CA GLN A 56 -23.71 15.40 -14.32
C GLN A 56 -22.72 14.33 -13.83
N ALA A 57 -21.71 14.79 -13.11
CA ALA A 57 -20.81 13.91 -12.37
C ALA A 57 -21.57 13.26 -11.21
N VAL A 58 -21.58 11.93 -11.15
CA VAL A 58 -22.28 11.14 -10.13
C VAL A 58 -21.26 10.41 -9.27
N ILE A 59 -21.38 10.60 -7.96
CA ILE A 59 -20.66 9.85 -6.95
C ILE A 59 -21.44 8.56 -6.72
N ASN A 60 -20.85 7.41 -7.08
CA ASN A 60 -21.45 6.08 -6.90
C ASN A 60 -20.63 5.27 -5.88
N ALA A 61 -21.31 4.50 -5.01
CA ALA A 61 -20.63 3.69 -3.99
C ALA A 61 -19.61 2.70 -4.58
N SER A 62 -19.90 2.09 -5.73
CA SER A 62 -18.98 1.16 -6.42
C SER A 62 -17.67 1.83 -6.83
N ARG A 63 -17.72 3.10 -7.27
CA ARG A 63 -16.54 3.88 -7.66
C ARG A 63 -15.73 4.27 -6.43
N ILE A 64 -16.39 4.76 -5.38
CA ILE A 64 -15.72 5.05 -4.10
C ILE A 64 -15.05 3.79 -3.56
N SER A 65 -15.74 2.64 -3.60
CA SER A 65 -15.18 1.36 -3.17
C SER A 65 -13.95 0.96 -3.98
N THR A 66 -13.96 1.17 -5.30
CA THR A 66 -12.83 0.81 -6.17
C THR A 66 -11.63 1.74 -5.93
N CYS A 67 -11.87 3.05 -5.80
CA CYS A 67 -10.86 4.03 -5.43
C CYS A 67 -10.25 3.67 -4.06
N LEU A 68 -11.10 3.39 -3.07
CA LEU A 68 -10.68 3.01 -1.72
C LEU A 68 -9.76 1.78 -1.72
N GLU A 69 -10.13 0.71 -2.43
CA GLU A 69 -9.29 -0.50 -2.51
C GLU A 69 -7.92 -0.21 -3.13
N LYS A 70 -7.86 0.57 -4.22
CA LYS A 70 -6.59 0.95 -4.84
C LYS A 70 -5.74 1.86 -3.97
N THR A 71 -6.34 2.79 -3.25
CA THR A 71 -5.61 3.61 -2.29
C THR A 71 -5.09 2.79 -1.11
N LYS A 72 -5.83 1.77 -0.65
CA LYS A 72 -5.35 0.81 0.37
C LYS A 72 -4.18 -0.04 -0.12
N GLU A 73 -4.21 -0.49 -1.37
CA GLU A 73 -3.06 -1.20 -1.99
C GLU A 73 -1.81 -0.32 -1.97
N GLY A 74 -1.92 0.96 -2.37
CA GLY A 74 -0.81 1.92 -2.32
C GLY A 74 -0.33 2.20 -0.89
N LEU A 75 -1.26 2.37 0.05
CA LEU A 75 -0.96 2.58 1.48
C LEU A 75 -0.13 1.41 2.04
N ALA A 76 -0.50 0.17 1.74
CA ALA A 76 0.22 -1.01 2.22
C ALA A 76 1.68 -1.05 1.73
N GLN A 77 1.94 -0.61 0.50
CA GLN A 77 3.31 -0.50 -0.01
C GLN A 77 4.11 0.59 0.71
N LEU A 78 3.49 1.74 1.00
CA LEU A 78 4.13 2.81 1.78
C LEU A 78 4.43 2.37 3.22
N GLU A 79 3.53 1.63 3.86
CA GLU A 79 3.76 1.03 5.18
C GLU A 79 4.96 0.08 5.14
N LYS A 80 5.01 -0.80 4.14
CA LYS A 80 6.12 -1.74 3.93
C LYS A 80 7.45 -1.02 3.65
N ALA A 81 7.43 0.07 2.89
CA ALA A 81 8.59 0.91 2.66
C ALA A 81 9.15 1.49 3.97
N LYS A 82 8.26 1.95 4.86
CA LYS A 82 8.63 2.43 6.20
C LYS A 82 9.22 1.33 7.07
N GLU A 83 8.64 0.14 7.06
CA GLU A 83 9.18 -1.03 7.78
C GLU A 83 10.59 -1.40 7.31
N LEU A 84 10.90 -1.18 6.03
CA LEU A 84 12.21 -1.43 5.43
C LEU A 84 13.17 -0.24 5.52
N GLY A 85 12.82 0.81 6.27
CA GLY A 85 13.72 1.91 6.61
C GLY A 85 13.61 3.16 5.74
N VAL A 86 12.59 3.26 4.87
CA VAL A 86 12.24 4.53 4.20
C VAL A 86 11.51 5.42 5.19
N ASP A 87 12.28 6.18 5.97
CA ASP A 87 11.78 7.02 7.06
C ASP A 87 12.32 8.45 6.95
N HIS A 88 11.86 9.17 5.92
CA HIS A 88 12.13 10.60 5.75
C HIS A 88 10.83 11.41 5.78
N ARG A 89 10.97 12.72 6.04
CA ARG A 89 9.83 13.64 6.26
C ARG A 89 8.75 13.49 5.18
N GLU A 90 9.13 13.56 3.90
CA GLU A 90 8.19 13.47 2.79
C GLU A 90 7.46 12.12 2.72
N SER A 91 8.16 10.99 2.94
CA SER A 91 7.53 9.67 2.96
C SER A 91 6.54 9.51 4.11
N ASN A 92 6.85 10.09 5.28
CA ASN A 92 5.97 10.06 6.44
C ASN A 92 4.74 10.95 6.26
N GLU A 93 4.92 12.16 5.73
CA GLU A 93 3.82 13.07 5.40
C GLU A 93 2.87 12.42 4.38
N LEU A 94 3.42 11.77 3.36
CA LEU A 94 2.63 11.03 2.39
C LEU A 94 1.87 9.87 3.04
N LEU A 95 2.54 9.05 3.85
CA LEU A 95 1.91 7.92 4.54
C LEU A 95 0.72 8.38 5.39
N GLU A 96 0.89 9.41 6.21
CA GLU A 96 -0.17 9.96 7.06
C GLU A 96 -1.31 10.59 6.24
N LYS A 97 -0.97 11.31 5.16
CA LYS A 97 -1.97 11.84 4.22
C LYS A 97 -2.81 10.71 3.61
N THR A 98 -2.17 9.66 3.12
CA THR A 98 -2.86 8.52 2.50
C THR A 98 -3.73 7.77 3.53
N ARG A 99 -3.29 7.62 4.79
CA ARG A 99 -4.14 7.09 5.87
C ARG A 99 -5.40 7.94 6.08
N ALA A 100 -5.26 9.26 6.11
CA ALA A 100 -6.38 10.17 6.29
C ALA A 100 -7.37 10.10 5.11
N GLU A 101 -6.87 10.01 3.88
CA GLU A 101 -7.70 9.85 2.68
C GLU A 101 -8.48 8.52 2.69
N VAL A 102 -7.84 7.40 3.07
CA VAL A 102 -8.52 6.11 3.26
C VAL A 102 -9.66 6.23 4.26
N ALA A 103 -9.42 6.84 5.43
CA ALA A 103 -10.44 7.02 6.46
C ALA A 103 -11.60 7.91 5.98
N GLN A 104 -11.30 8.96 5.20
CA GLN A 104 -12.32 9.83 4.60
C GLN A 104 -13.18 9.05 3.60
N MET A 105 -12.56 8.26 2.72
CA MET A 105 -13.24 7.45 1.72
C MET A 105 -14.12 6.35 2.35
N GLU A 106 -13.67 5.71 3.42
CA GLU A 106 -14.48 4.76 4.18
C GLU A 106 -15.74 5.43 4.77
N SER A 107 -15.59 6.65 5.29
CA SER A 107 -16.71 7.45 5.78
C SER A 107 -17.69 7.81 4.66
N MET A 108 -17.17 8.26 3.52
CA MET A 108 -17.98 8.57 2.33
C MET A 108 -18.74 7.35 1.82
N LEU A 109 -18.08 6.20 1.70
CA LEU A 109 -18.70 4.96 1.26
C LEU A 109 -19.87 4.58 2.18
N LYS A 110 -19.66 4.65 3.50
CA LYS A 110 -20.71 4.37 4.48
C LYS A 110 -21.92 5.30 4.35
N MET A 111 -21.71 6.58 4.03
CA MET A 111 -22.80 7.54 3.82
C MET A 111 -23.55 7.28 2.52
N VAL A 112 -22.83 7.13 1.41
CA VAL A 112 -23.42 6.92 0.08
C VAL A 112 -24.19 5.59 0.03
N SER A 113 -23.64 4.50 0.57
CA SER A 113 -24.34 3.21 0.63
C SER A 113 -25.63 3.28 1.44
N ARG A 114 -25.71 4.11 2.49
CA ARG A 114 -26.96 4.33 3.24
C ARG A 114 -28.00 5.08 2.40
N MET A 115 -27.57 6.08 1.64
CA MET A 115 -28.45 6.85 0.76
C MET A 115 -29.02 5.98 -0.35
N GLU A 116 -28.19 5.20 -1.04
CA GLU A 116 -28.61 4.27 -2.09
C GLU A 116 -29.63 3.25 -1.55
N ASN A 117 -29.40 2.73 -0.34
CA ASN A 117 -30.31 1.75 0.27
C ASN A 117 -31.64 2.37 0.74
N THR A 118 -31.69 3.68 0.95
CA THR A 118 -32.93 4.40 1.32
C THR A 118 -33.75 4.74 0.08
N GLN A 119 -33.10 5.08 -1.04
CA GLN A 119 -33.77 5.38 -2.32
C GLN A 119 -34.39 4.17 -3.01
N HIS A 120 -34.06 2.95 -2.61
CA HIS A 120 -34.65 1.72 -3.15
C HIS A 120 -35.94 1.26 -2.44
N LEU A 121 -36.38 2.00 -1.41
CA LEU A 121 -37.57 1.71 -0.59
C LEU A 121 -38.74 2.69 -0.83
N ASP A 122 -38.58 3.65 -1.75
CA ASP A 122 -39.62 4.55 -2.27
C ASP A 122 -40.00 4.14 -3.71
#